data_AF-A0AAJ2MPJ8-F1
#
_entry.id   AF-A0AAJ2MPJ8-F1
#
_cell.length_a   1.000
_cell.length_b   1.000
_cell.length_c   1.000
_cell.angle_alpha   90.00
_cell.angle_beta   90.00
_cell.angle_gamma   90.00
#
_symmetry.space_group_name_H-M   'P 1'
#
loop_
_entity.id
_entity.type
_entity.pdbx_description
1 polymer ?
#
loop_
_entity_poly.entity_id
_entity_poly.type
_entity_poly.pdbx_seq_one_letter_code
_entity_poly.pdbx_strand_id
1 'polypeptide(L)'
;MRSILVMLLLFIYAASSDAAELICNGKVDILSYHSPNNLMIKLSSMNQAVFFCSPDIEWKVAGTHYVTGPETCKTLYSTFLAIKMSEKSIASMHFDGDQVPSDCNGWGSWQKANIRHFKMQ
;
A
#
# COMPACT_ATOMS: atom_id res chain seq x y z
N MET A 1 28.27 -34.82 -12.83
CA MET A 1 27.00 -34.85 -12.05
C MET A 1 27.07 -34.05 -10.74
N ARG A 2 28.17 -34.09 -9.96
CA ARG A 2 28.33 -33.30 -8.71
C ARG A 2 28.18 -31.77 -8.91
N SER A 3 28.72 -31.20 -9.98
CA SER A 3 28.67 -29.74 -10.22
C SER A 3 27.29 -29.19 -10.62
N ILE A 4 26.42 -30.03 -11.20
CA ILE A 4 25.06 -29.61 -11.60
C ILE A 4 24.17 -29.46 -10.36
N LEU A 5 24.36 -30.33 -9.36
CA LEU A 5 23.62 -30.28 -8.10
C LEU A 5 23.92 -28.99 -7.30
N VAL A 6 25.18 -28.53 -7.33
CA VAL A 6 25.61 -27.31 -6.63
C VAL A 6 25.05 -26.05 -7.31
N MET A 7 24.98 -26.01 -8.65
CA MET A 7 24.33 -24.90 -9.37
C MET A 7 22.81 -24.83 -9.11
N LEU A 8 22.13 -25.97 -8.98
CA LEU A 8 20.69 -25.99 -8.71
C LEU A 8 20.35 -25.50 -7.29
N LEU A 9 21.21 -25.79 -6.31
CA LEU A 9 21.07 -25.34 -4.92
C LEU A 9 21.30 -23.82 -4.77
N LEU A 10 22.14 -23.21 -5.61
CA LEU A 10 22.38 -21.76 -5.61
C LEU A 10 21.19 -20.95 -6.18
N PHE A 11 20.40 -21.53 -7.10
CA PHE A 11 19.22 -20.86 -7.67
C PHE A 11 18.05 -20.74 -6.68
N ILE A 12 17.94 -21.66 -5.72
CA ILE A 12 16.84 -21.68 -4.75
C ILE A 12 17.05 -20.65 -3.63
N TYR A 13 18.30 -20.24 -3.37
CA TYR A 13 18.64 -19.30 -2.29
C TYR A 13 18.39 -17.82 -2.63
N ALA A 14 18.15 -17.48 -3.91
CA ALA A 14 18.08 -16.08 -4.35
C ALA A 14 16.67 -15.45 -4.35
N ALA A 15 15.65 -16.13 -3.83
CA ALA A 15 14.24 -15.74 -4.03
C ALA A 15 13.49 -15.28 -2.77
N SER A 16 14.18 -14.89 -1.68
CA SER A 16 13.51 -14.21 -0.57
C SER A 16 13.47 -12.70 -0.84
N SER A 17 12.41 -12.22 -1.50
CA SER A 17 12.07 -10.79 -1.52
C SER A 17 11.09 -10.53 -0.37
N ASP A 18 11.53 -9.81 0.65
CA ASP A 18 10.62 -9.25 1.63
C ASP A 18 9.82 -8.14 0.96
N ALA A 19 8.50 -8.13 1.21
CA ALA A 19 7.61 -7.07 0.78
C ALA A 19 8.13 -5.72 1.30
N ALA A 20 8.32 -4.74 0.42
CA ALA A 20 8.72 -3.40 0.85
C ALA A 20 7.59 -2.80 1.72
N GLU A 21 7.92 -2.51 2.98
CA GLU A 21 7.08 -1.76 3.91
C GLU A 21 7.52 -0.30 3.91
N LEU A 22 6.57 0.61 3.66
CA LEU A 22 6.79 2.05 3.73
C LEU A 22 5.86 2.68 4.75
N ILE A 23 6.42 3.51 5.62
CA ILE A 23 5.69 4.22 6.65
C ILE A 23 5.61 5.70 6.28
N CYS A 24 4.41 6.20 6.00
CA CYS A 24 4.16 7.61 5.73
C CYS A 24 3.30 8.26 6.82
N ASN A 25 3.34 9.58 6.92
CA ASN A 25 2.60 10.34 7.94
C ASN A 25 1.98 11.62 7.35
N GLY A 26 1.22 12.35 8.16
CA GLY A 26 0.68 13.66 7.80
C GLY A 26 -0.82 13.65 7.56
N LYS A 27 -1.33 14.76 7.00
CA LYS A 27 -2.77 14.95 6.76
C LYS A 27 -3.21 14.23 5.49
N VAL A 28 -4.50 13.90 5.40
CA VAL A 28 -5.10 13.37 4.16
C VAL A 28 -5.33 14.51 3.18
N ASP A 29 -4.37 14.74 2.28
CA ASP A 29 -4.42 15.77 1.25
C ASP A 29 -5.41 15.41 0.14
N ILE A 30 -5.36 14.16 -0.35
CA ILE A 30 -6.26 13.66 -1.38
C ILE A 30 -6.91 12.38 -0.87
N LEU A 31 -8.23 12.30 -1.02
CA LEU A 31 -9.01 11.08 -0.92
C LEU A 31 -9.99 11.11 -2.09
N SER A 32 -9.85 10.18 -3.04
CA SER A 32 -10.58 10.29 -4.31
C SER A 32 -11.04 8.94 -4.83
N TYR A 33 -12.14 8.97 -5.57
CA TYR A 33 -12.61 7.88 -6.42
C TYR A 33 -11.94 7.96 -7.80
N HIS A 34 -11.57 6.81 -8.34
CA HIS A 34 -11.03 6.65 -9.68
C HIS A 34 -11.74 5.51 -10.39
N SER A 35 -12.27 5.78 -11.58
CA SER A 35 -13.04 4.79 -12.35
C SER A 35 -12.13 3.70 -12.96
N PRO A 36 -12.56 2.43 -13.01
CA PRO A 36 -13.73 1.88 -12.31
C PRO A 36 -13.39 1.48 -10.86
N ASN A 37 -14.18 1.94 -9.89
CA ASN A 37 -14.24 1.42 -8.52
C ASN A 37 -12.89 1.27 -7.78
N ASN A 38 -11.96 2.21 -7.96
CA ASN A 38 -10.73 2.27 -7.16
C ASN A 38 -10.72 3.52 -6.30
N LEU A 39 -10.17 3.41 -5.10
CA LEU A 39 -10.01 4.53 -4.19
C LEU A 39 -8.52 4.88 -4.07
N MET A 40 -8.23 6.17 -4.08
CA MET A 40 -6.88 6.70 -3.95
C MET A 40 -6.74 7.57 -2.71
N ILE A 41 -5.55 7.55 -2.12
CA ILE A 41 -5.18 8.39 -0.99
C ILE A 41 -3.82 9.05 -1.23
N LYS A 42 -3.67 10.28 -0.77
CA LYS A 42 -2.39 10.99 -0.66
C LYS A 42 -2.30 11.60 0.73
N LEU A 43 -1.23 11.30 1.44
CA LEU A 43 -0.86 12.04 2.66
C LEU A 43 0.01 13.25 2.32
N SER A 44 0.06 14.24 3.19
CA SER A 44 0.86 15.45 2.98
C SER A 44 2.37 15.19 2.89
N SER A 45 2.85 14.03 3.37
CA SER A 45 4.24 13.58 3.19
C SER A 45 4.50 12.88 1.86
N MET A 46 3.47 12.70 1.02
CA MET A 46 3.56 11.97 -0.23
C MET A 46 3.61 12.91 -1.44
N ASN A 47 4.31 12.49 -2.49
CA ASN A 47 4.37 13.21 -3.76
C ASN A 47 3.15 12.94 -4.66
N GLN A 48 2.61 11.71 -4.64
CA GLN A 48 1.51 11.25 -5.50
C GLN A 48 0.39 10.56 -4.71
N ALA A 49 -0.82 10.56 -5.26
CA ALA A 49 -1.91 9.73 -4.74
C ALA A 49 -1.73 8.27 -5.22
N VAL A 50 -2.03 7.32 -4.33
CA VAL A 50 -1.84 5.89 -4.59
C VAL A 50 -3.16 5.14 -4.45
N PHE A 51 -3.36 4.10 -5.25
CA PHE A 51 -4.51 3.23 -5.08
C PHE A 51 -4.34 2.37 -3.85
N PHE A 52 -5.35 2.34 -2.98
CA PHE A 52 -5.27 1.60 -1.72
C PHE A 52 -6.38 0.56 -1.51
N CYS A 53 -7.52 0.66 -2.19
CA CYS A 53 -8.55 -0.38 -2.19
C CYS A 53 -9.62 -0.19 -3.28
N SER A 54 -10.52 -1.18 -3.39
CA SER A 54 -11.76 -1.13 -4.18
C SER A 54 -12.97 -1.45 -3.29
N PRO A 55 -14.08 -0.69 -3.38
CA PRO A 55 -15.24 -0.89 -2.52
C PRO A 55 -16.15 -2.05 -2.94
N ASP A 56 -15.90 -2.67 -4.10
CA ASP A 56 -16.79 -3.68 -4.69
C ASP A 56 -16.12 -5.05 -4.90
N ILE A 57 -14.78 -5.11 -4.88
CA ILE A 57 -14.02 -6.35 -5.07
C ILE A 57 -12.91 -6.48 -4.04
N GLU A 58 -12.38 -7.70 -3.88
CA GLU A 58 -11.17 -7.92 -3.09
C GLU A 58 -9.98 -7.17 -3.72
N TRP A 59 -9.36 -6.30 -2.93
CA TRP A 59 -8.13 -5.63 -3.29
C TRP A 59 -6.93 -6.50 -2.97
N LYS A 60 -6.25 -6.97 -4.02
CA LYS A 60 -5.04 -7.80 -3.94
C LYS A 60 -3.87 -7.03 -4.55
N VAL A 61 -2.78 -6.91 -3.79
CA VAL A 61 -1.55 -6.26 -4.23
C VAL A 61 -0.43 -7.28 -4.21
N ALA A 62 0.33 -7.36 -5.30
CA ALA A 62 1.51 -8.22 -5.39
C ALA A 62 2.51 -7.86 -4.27
N GLY A 63 3.25 -8.85 -3.78
CA GLY A 63 4.13 -8.68 -2.62
C GLY A 63 3.44 -8.78 -1.27
N THR A 64 2.13 -9.00 -1.21
CA THR A 64 1.42 -9.20 0.07
C THR A 64 0.66 -10.51 0.09
N HIS A 65 0.58 -11.16 1.26
CA HIS A 65 -0.16 -12.43 1.45
C HIS A 65 -1.60 -12.23 1.93
N TYR A 66 -2.01 -10.97 2.11
CA TYR A 66 -3.32 -10.60 2.64
C TYR A 66 -4.05 -9.69 1.66
N VAL A 67 -5.35 -9.51 1.90
CA VAL A 67 -6.25 -8.80 0.99
C VAL A 67 -7.08 -7.80 1.77
N THR A 68 -7.48 -6.71 1.11
CA THR A 68 -8.47 -5.79 1.66
C THR A 68 -9.83 -6.11 1.04
N GLY A 69 -10.78 -6.58 1.84
CA GLY A 69 -12.14 -6.87 1.37
C GLY A 69 -12.97 -5.60 1.13
N PRO A 70 -14.11 -5.71 0.41
CA PRO A 70 -15.02 -4.59 0.12
C PRO A 70 -15.46 -3.79 1.36
N GLU A 71 -15.91 -4.47 2.41
CA GLU A 71 -16.38 -3.82 3.65
C GLU A 71 -15.26 -3.14 4.43
N THR A 72 -14.07 -3.73 4.43
CA THR A 72 -12.87 -3.10 5.00
C THR A 72 -12.49 -1.87 4.20
N CYS A 73 -12.56 -1.91 2.86
CA CYS A 73 -12.29 -0.75 2.01
C CYS A 73 -13.25 0.42 2.30
N LYS A 74 -14.56 0.14 2.42
CA LYS A 74 -15.56 1.16 2.79
C LYS A 74 -15.25 1.75 4.17
N THR A 75 -14.90 0.91 5.14
CA THR A 75 -14.51 1.34 6.49
C THR A 75 -13.28 2.24 6.47
N LEU A 76 -12.24 1.87 5.71
CA LEU A 76 -11.04 2.68 5.53
C LEU A 76 -11.38 4.03 4.89
N TYR A 77 -12.15 4.04 3.80
CA TYR A 77 -12.53 5.28 3.12
C TYR A 77 -13.32 6.22 4.04
N SER A 78 -14.34 5.71 4.75
CA SER A 78 -15.11 6.50 5.71
C SER A 78 -14.24 7.04 6.84
N THR A 79 -13.27 6.25 7.32
CA THR A 79 -12.34 6.69 8.36
C THR A 79 -11.42 7.79 7.87
N PHE A 80 -10.82 7.63 6.68
CA PHE A 80 -9.95 8.66 6.10
C PHE A 80 -10.72 9.93 5.72
N LEU A 81 -11.98 9.81 5.31
CA LEU A 81 -12.85 10.96 5.09
C LEU A 81 -13.08 11.73 6.40
N ALA A 82 -13.39 11.04 7.50
CA ALA A 82 -13.55 11.67 8.81
C ALA A 82 -12.24 12.33 9.31
N ILE A 83 -11.10 11.68 9.10
CA ILE A 83 -9.77 12.24 9.41
C ILE A 83 -9.52 13.51 8.59
N LYS A 84 -9.81 13.47 7.28
CA LYS A 84 -9.67 14.62 6.38
C LYS A 84 -10.54 15.79 6.83
N MET A 85 -11.81 15.53 7.13
CA MET A 85 -12.78 16.55 7.57
C MET A 85 -12.44 17.16 8.93
N SER A 86 -11.78 16.39 9.81
CA SER A 86 -11.32 16.89 11.13
C SER A 86 -9.94 17.53 11.08
N GLU A 87 -9.32 17.62 9.89
CA GLU A 87 -7.96 18.13 9.66
C GLU A 87 -6.88 17.49 10.54
N LYS A 88 -7.14 16.29 11.06
CA LYS A 88 -6.21 15.53 11.88
C LYS A 88 -5.12 14.88 11.02
N SER A 89 -3.98 14.69 11.65
CA SER A 89 -2.83 14.02 11.03
C SER A 89 -2.79 12.54 11.41
N ILE A 90 -2.36 11.73 10.46
CA ILE A 90 -2.02 10.33 10.67
C ILE A 90 -0.56 10.27 11.11
N ALA A 91 -0.30 9.70 12.29
CA ALA A 91 1.04 9.58 12.86
C ALA A 91 1.90 8.60 12.06
N SER A 92 1.30 7.48 11.63
CA SER A 92 1.96 6.45 10.82
C SER A 92 0.92 5.68 10.01
N MET A 93 1.13 5.55 8.70
CA MET A 93 0.37 4.70 7.78
C MET A 93 1.35 3.75 7.10
N HIS A 94 1.10 2.45 7.23
CA HIS A 94 1.97 1.40 6.74
C HIS A 94 1.43 0.88 5.40
N PHE A 95 2.20 1.14 4.34
CA PHE A 95 1.92 0.70 2.98
C PHE A 95 2.79 -0.51 2.63
N ASP A 96 2.16 -1.54 2.06
CA ASP A 96 2.83 -2.75 1.60
C ASP A 96 2.51 -3.06 0.13
N GLY A 97 3.47 -3.68 -0.54
CA GLY A 97 3.34 -4.26 -1.88
C GLY A 97 4.57 -4.04 -2.75
N ASP A 98 4.65 -4.75 -3.87
CA ASP A 98 5.81 -4.69 -4.79
C ASP A 98 5.99 -3.33 -5.46
N GLN A 99 4.94 -2.48 -5.44
CA GLN A 99 4.97 -1.13 -6.02
C GLN A 99 5.25 -0.05 -4.98
N VAL A 100 5.53 -0.42 -3.73
CA VAL A 100 5.87 0.51 -2.66
C VAL A 100 7.31 1.01 -2.84
N PRO A 101 7.55 2.33 -2.91
CA PRO A 101 8.89 2.89 -3.06
C PRO A 101 9.66 2.87 -1.72
N SER A 102 10.95 3.24 -1.77
CA SER A 102 11.80 3.35 -0.58
C SER A 102 11.43 4.50 0.37
N ASP A 103 10.70 5.52 -0.12
CA ASP A 103 10.29 6.68 0.66
C ASP A 103 8.96 7.27 0.16
N CYS A 104 8.31 8.09 1.00
CA CYS A 104 6.99 8.65 0.73
C CYS A 104 6.93 9.60 -0.47
N ASN A 105 8.06 10.14 -0.93
CA ASN A 105 8.13 10.99 -2.12
C ASN A 105 8.55 10.22 -3.38
N GLY A 106 8.72 8.90 -3.29
CA GLY A 106 9.11 8.03 -4.39
C GLY A 106 7.94 7.42 -5.16
N TRP A 107 6.69 7.76 -4.86
CA TRP A 107 5.54 7.14 -5.55
C TRP A 107 5.48 7.55 -7.02
N GLY A 108 5.36 6.57 -7.90
CA GLY A 108 5.05 6.73 -9.30
C GLY A 108 3.54 6.85 -9.56
N SER A 109 3.19 7.30 -10.76
CA SER A 109 1.79 7.37 -11.18
C SER A 109 1.13 5.99 -11.13
N TRP A 110 -0.11 5.94 -10.64
CA TRP A 110 -0.97 4.75 -10.67
C TRP A 110 -0.46 3.55 -9.86
N GLN A 111 0.45 3.77 -8.92
CA GLN A 111 0.93 2.71 -8.04
C GLN A 111 -0.15 2.23 -7.06
N LYS A 112 -0.06 0.95 -6.71
CA LYS A 112 -0.99 0.24 -5.85
C LYS A 112 -0.29 -0.21 -4.58
N ALA A 113 -0.94 -0.03 -3.45
CA ALA A 113 -0.47 -0.54 -2.17
C ALA A 113 -1.62 -1.08 -1.34
N ASN A 114 -1.31 -1.96 -0.39
CA ASN A 114 -2.20 -2.33 0.69
C ASN A 114 -1.88 -1.43 1.90
N ILE A 115 -2.90 -0.97 2.62
CA ILE A 115 -2.69 -0.32 3.92
C ILE A 115 -2.78 -1.41 4.99
N ARG A 116 -1.66 -1.78 5.61
CA ARG A 116 -1.61 -2.83 6.64
C ARG A 116 -2.28 -2.34 7.94
N HIS A 117 -1.87 -1.17 8.42
CA HIS A 117 -2.47 -0.49 9.56
C HIS A 117 -2.08 1.00 9.59
N PHE A 118 -2.78 1.79 10.41
CA PHE A 118 -2.45 3.19 10.65
C PHE A 118 -2.70 3.59 12.11
N LYS A 119 -2.07 4.69 12.54
CA LYS A 119 -2.27 5.30 13.87
C LYS A 119 -2.53 6.79 13.70
N MET A 120 -3.50 7.31 14.44
CA MET A 120 -3.79 8.75 14.49
C MET A 120 -2.89 9.45 15.52
N GLN A 121 -2.64 10.74 15.32
CA GLN A 121 -2.08 11.62 16.36
C GLN A 121 -3.13 11.99 17.41
#